data_AF-A0A821TYF3-F1
#
_entry.id   AF-A0A821TYF3-F1
#
_cell.length_a   1.000
_cell.length_b   1.000
_cell.length_c   1.000
_cell.angle_alpha   90.00
_cell.angle_beta   90.00
_cell.angle_gamma   90.00
#
_symmetry.space_group_name_H-M   'P 1'
#
loop_
_entity.id
_entity.type
_entity.pdbx_description
1 polymer ?
#
loop_
_entity_poly.entity_id
_entity_poly.type
_entity_poly.pdbx_seq_one_letter_code
_entity_poly.pdbx_strand_id
1 'polypeptide(L)' 'MAKVVKSSAREIILKVKEFCEAEHKNQDVLIPLNNVQKRVAAITGVSEKTVTRITNEVITAACTSKKIVIQQSCNKTE' A
#
# COMPACT_ATOMS: atom_id res chain seq x y z
N MET A 1 9.59 2.56 -22.63
CA MET A 1 9.62 3.92 -22.05
C MET A 1 9.54 3.81 -20.53
N ALA A 2 10.48 4.38 -19.79
CA ALA A 2 10.40 4.40 -18.33
C ALA A 2 9.29 5.37 -17.91
N LYS A 3 8.25 4.86 -17.24
CA LYS A 3 7.19 5.71 -16.71
C LYS A 3 7.78 6.56 -15.59
N VAL A 4 7.63 7.89 -15.67
CA VAL A 4 8.07 8.78 -14.59
C VAL A 4 7.16 8.55 -13.38
N VAL A 5 7.72 7.95 -12.34
CA VAL A 5 7.03 7.69 -11.08
C VAL A 5 7.14 8.92 -10.18
N LYS A 6 5.99 9.38 -9.66
CA LYS A 6 5.93 10.49 -8.67
C LYS A 6 6.65 10.09 -7.38
N SER A 7 7.20 11.06 -6.65
CA SER A 7 8.00 10.83 -5.43
C SER A 7 7.35 9.90 -4.42
N SER A 8 6.06 10.11 -4.10
CA SER A 8 5.33 9.26 -3.14
C SER A 8 5.24 7.79 -3.58
N ALA A 9 5.10 7.55 -4.89
CA ALA A 9 5.06 6.18 -5.39
C ALA A 9 6.45 5.52 -5.39
N ARG A 10 7.53 6.29 -5.50
CA ARG A 10 8.91 5.77 -5.36
C ARG A 10 9.18 5.29 -3.94
N GLU A 11 8.70 6.02 -2.94
CA GLU A 11 8.84 5.64 -1.54
C GLU A 11 8.14 4.30 -1.25
N ILE A 12 6.92 4.12 -1.77
CA ILE A 12 6.18 2.86 -1.63
C ILE A 12 6.92 1.71 -2.31
N ILE A 13 7.44 1.93 -3.53
CA ILE A 13 8.20 0.91 -4.26
C ILE A 13 9.45 0.49 -3.47
N LEU A 14 10.16 1.43 -2.83
CA LEU A 14 11.32 1.13 -2.01
C LEU A 14 10.94 0.26 -0.80
N LYS A 15 9.88 0.63 -0.07
CA LYS A 15 9.39 -0.16 1.07
C LYS A 15 8.95 -1.57 0.69
N VAL A 16 8.30 -1.72 -0.48
CA VAL A 16 7.93 -3.05 -1.02
C VAL A 16 9.18 -3.89 -1.27
N LYS A 17 10.21 -3.31 -1.88
CA LYS A 17 11.49 -4.00 -2.13
C LYS A 17 12.14 -4.45 -0.82
N GLU A 18 12.25 -3.56 0.16
CA GLU A 18 12.85 -3.86 1.46
C GLU A 18 12.10 -4.99 2.19
N PHE A 19 10.77 -4.98 2.15
CA PHE A 19 9.97 -6.04 2.76
C PHE A 19 10.21 -7.40 2.09
N CYS A 20 10.24 -7.44 0.76
CA CYS A 20 10.53 -8.67 0.02
C CYS A 20 11.98 -9.16 0.24
N GLU A 21 12.95 -8.26 0.34
CA GLU A 21 14.33 -8.61 0.67
C GLU A 21 14.45 -9.18 2.09
N ALA A 22 13.69 -8.64 3.05
CA ALA A 22 13.62 -9.18 4.41
C ALA A 22 13.02 -10.61 4.44
N GLU A 23 11.93 -10.85 3.71
CA GLU A 23 11.35 -12.20 3.59
C GLU A 23 12.33 -13.17 2.92
N HIS A 24 13.01 -12.73 1.86
CA HIS A 24 13.99 -13.56 1.18
C HIS A 24 15.18 -13.92 2.08
N LYS A 25 15.70 -12.95 2.84
CA LYS A 25 16.81 -13.15 3.78
C LYS A 25 16.44 -14.11 4.91
N ASN A 26 15.21 -14.05 5.39
CA ASN A 26 14.73 -14.92 6.47
C ASN A 26 14.28 -16.31 5.97
N GLN A 27 14.21 -16.52 4.65
CA GLN A 27 13.64 -17.71 4.00
C GLN A 27 12.24 -18.09 4.51
N ASP A 28 11.54 -17.12 5.06
CA ASP A 28 10.24 -17.30 5.70
C ASP A 28 9.36 -16.08 5.46
N VAL A 29 8.06 -16.34 5.45
CA VAL A 29 7.06 -15.33 5.20
C VAL A 29 6.74 -14.63 6.53
N LEU A 30 7.24 -13.40 6.71
CA LEU A 30 7.01 -12.63 7.95
C LEU A 30 5.51 -12.48 8.28
N ILE A 31 4.67 -12.39 7.25
CA ILE A 31 3.21 -12.28 7.39
C ILE A 31 2.55 -13.29 6.46
N PRO A 32 1.70 -14.21 6.96
CA PRO A 32 1.06 -15.24 6.14
C PRO A 32 0.39 -14.69 4.88
N LEU A 33 0.56 -15.38 3.76
CA LEU A 33 -0.01 -14.99 2.46
C LEU A 33 -1.54 -14.89 2.48
N ASN A 34 -2.20 -15.62 3.37
CA ASN A 34 -3.65 -15.57 3.56
C ASN A 34 -4.14 -14.18 4.04
N ASN A 35 -3.28 -13.41 4.73
CA ASN A 35 -3.63 -12.13 5.32
C ASN A 35 -3.13 -10.95 4.48
N VAL A 36 -3.68 -10.81 3.27
CA VAL A 36 -3.28 -9.79 2.28
C VAL A 36 -3.35 -8.36 2.85
N GLN A 37 -4.42 -8.02 3.61
CA GLN A 37 -4.58 -6.68 4.19
C GLN A 37 -3.46 -6.34 5.19
N LYS A 38 -3.05 -7.30 6.02
CA LYS A 38 -1.95 -7.14 6.98
C LYS A 38 -0.61 -6.94 6.28
N ARG A 39 -0.38 -7.66 5.19
CA ARG A 39 0.84 -7.48 4.37
C ARG A 39 0.91 -6.07 3.79
N VAL A 40 -0.19 -5.61 3.16
CA VAL A 40 -0.26 -4.27 2.58
C VAL A 40 -0.08 -3.19 3.65
N ALA A 41 -0.71 -3.36 4.82
CA ALA A 41 -0.55 -2.46 5.96
C ALA A 41 0.92 -2.36 6.41
N ALA A 42 1.59 -3.51 6.60
CA ALA A 42 2.98 -3.58 7.03
C ALA A 42 3.95 -2.97 6.01
N ILE A 43 3.76 -3.25 4.71
CA ILE A 43 4.62 -2.73 3.64
C ILE A 43 4.45 -1.23 3.47
N THR A 44 3.20 -0.77 3.44
CA THR A 44 2.89 0.63 3.10
C THR A 44 2.97 1.55 4.32
N GLY A 45 3.05 0.99 5.53
CA GLY A 45 3.06 1.72 6.80
C GLY A 45 1.71 2.36 7.14
N VAL A 46 0.61 1.82 6.62
CA VAL A 46 -0.75 2.33 6.84
C VAL A 46 -1.54 1.35 7.70
N SER A 47 -2.58 1.83 8.39
CA SER A 47 -3.44 0.94 9.19
C SER A 47 -4.24 -0.02 8.32
N GLU A 48 -4.52 -1.23 8.83
CA GLU A 48 -5.40 -2.21 8.15
C GLU A 48 -6.75 -1.58 7.78
N LYS A 49 -7.32 -0.76 8.67
CA LYS A 49 -8.58 -0.03 8.43
C LYS A 49 -8.49 0.89 7.21
N THR A 50 -7.36 1.56 7.02
CA THR A 50 -7.11 2.41 5.85
C THR A 50 -7.07 1.57 4.57
N VAL A 51 -6.42 0.39 4.60
CA VAL A 51 -6.39 -0.55 3.47
C VAL A 51 -7.79 -1.05 3.12
N THR A 52 -8.57 -1.45 4.13
CA THR A 52 -9.97 -1.87 3.93
C THR A 52 -10.80 -0.73 3.31
N ARG A 53 -10.64 0.50 3.83
CA ARG A 53 -11.36 1.67 3.32
C ARG A 53 -11.03 1.95 1.86
N ILE A 54 -9.75 1.96 1.49
CA ILE A 54 -9.31 2.16 0.10
C ILE A 54 -9.86 1.05 -0.81
N THR A 55 -9.82 -0.21 -0.36
CA THR A 55 -10.37 -1.34 -1.13
C THR A 55 -11.87 -1.15 -1.38
N ASN A 56 -12.62 -0.74 -0.36
CA ASN A 56 -14.05 -0.48 -0.48
C ASN A 56 -14.36 0.73 -1.37
N GLU A 57 -13.54 1.79 -1.29
CA GLU A 57 -13.63 2.96 -2.18
C GLU A 57 -13.43 2.55 -3.64
N VAL A 58 -12.46 1.67 -3.94
CA VAL A 58 -12.22 1.15 -5.29
C VAL A 58 -13.42 0.33 -5.80
N ILE A 59 -13.96 -0.57 -4.98
CA ILE A 59 -15.15 -1.37 -5.34
C ILE A 59 -16.34 -0.44 -5.62
N THR A 60 -16.58 0.54 -4.74
CA THR A 60 -17.68 1.50 -4.88
C THR A 60 -17.51 2.38 -6.13
N ALA A 61 -16.28 2.79 -6.45
CA ALA A 61 -15.94 3.54 -7.66
C ALA A 61 -15.98 2.70 -8.95
N ALA A 62 -15.83 1.37 -8.85
CA ALA A 62 -16.07 0.48 -9.97
C ALA A 62 -17.57 0.29 -10.21
N CYS A 63 -18.37 0.20 -9.14
CA CYS A 63 -19.83 0.05 -9.22
C CYS A 63 -20.56 1.34 -9.60
N THR A 64 -20.02 2.50 -9.23
CA THR A 64 -20.52 3.82 -9.61
C THR A 64 -19.39 4.51 -10.32
N SER A 65 -19.49 4.83 -11.62
CA SER A 65 -18.41 5.37 -12.49
C SER A 65 -17.79 6.72 -12.05
N LYS A 66 -17.46 6.86 -10.76
CA LYS A 66 -16.98 8.05 -10.05
C LYS A 66 -15.48 7.88 -9.79
N LYS A 67 -14.73 8.96 -10.02
CA LYS A 67 -13.28 9.01 -9.85
C LYS A 67 -12.90 8.90 -8.36
N ILE A 68 -12.00 7.98 -8.02
CA ILE A 68 -11.45 7.85 -6.66
C ILE A 68 -10.64 9.10 -6.33
N VAL A 69 -11.01 9.81 -5.25
CA VAL A 69 -10.26 10.94 -4.69
C VAL A 69 -9.55 10.45 -3.43
N ILE A 70 -8.26 10.13 -3.55
CA ILE A 70 -7.42 9.77 -2.40
C ILE A 70 -7.05 11.09 -1.69
N GLN A 71 -7.74 11.43 -0.60
CA GLN A 71 -7.34 12.54 0.26
C GLN A 71 -6.08 12.14 1.03
N GLN A 72 -4.92 12.66 0.60
CA GLN A 72 -3.68 12.60 1.38
C GLN A 72 -3.85 13.48 2.62
N SER A 73 -4.10 12.86 3.78
CA SER A 73 -3.90 13.52 5.07
C SER A 73 -2.40 13.70 5.27
N CYS A 74 -1.91 14.88 4.94
CA CYS A 74 -0.56 15.31 5.32
C CYS A 74 -0.57 15.60 6.82
N ASN A 75 -0.15 14.62 7.62
CA ASN A 75 0.22 14.91 9.00
C ASN A 75 1.64 15.47 8.97
N LYS A 76 1.75 16.81 8.93
CA LYS A 76 2.99 17.49 9.29
C LYS A 76 3.20 17.30 10.79
N THR A 77 4.27 16.59 11.15
CA THR A 77 4.86 16.66 12.48
C THR A 77 6.13 17.49 12.33
N GLU A 78 6.08 18.74 12.73
CA GLU A 78 7.23 19.58 13.12
C GLU A 78 6.95 20.09 14.53
#